data_AF-A0A925TN44-F1
#
_entry.id   AF-A0A925TN44-F1
#
_cell.length_a   1.000
_cell.length_b   1.000
_cell.length_c   1.000
_cell.angle_alpha   90.00
_cell.angle_beta   90.00
_cell.angle_gamma   90.00
#
_symmetry.space_group_name_H-M   'P 1'
#
loop_
_entity.id
_entity.type
_entity.pdbx_description
1 polymer ?
#
loop_
_entity_poly.entity_id
_entity_poly.type
_entity_poly.pdbx_seq_one_letter_code
_entity_poly.pdbx_strand_id
1 'polypeptide(L)' 'QIPREIADVLGETTVRLVRQVLRLDLQPAYQDEPERIYGMTLADWNITWRALPDNRVEVMEAKLKAVKSGS' A
#
# COMPACT_ATOMS: atom_id res chain seq x y z
N GLN A 1 2.53 -7.31 -5.42
CA GLN A 1 1.29 -8.07 -5.48
C GLN A 1 0.25 -7.40 -4.61
N ILE A 2 -0.99 -7.40 -5.10
CA ILE A 2 -2.17 -6.96 -4.35
C ILE A 2 -3.08 -8.18 -4.36
N PRO A 3 -3.34 -8.81 -3.20
CA PRO A 3 -4.28 -9.92 -3.08
C PRO A 3 -5.65 -9.56 -3.66
N ARG A 4 -6.35 -10.56 -4.19
CA ARG A 4 -7.60 -10.33 -4.95
C ARG A 4 -8.66 -9.68 -4.07
N GLU A 5 -8.81 -10.14 -2.85
CA GLU A 5 -9.72 -9.62 -1.85
C GLU A 5 -9.48 -8.13 -1.55
N ILE A 6 -8.22 -7.69 -1.55
CA ILE A 6 -7.86 -6.28 -1.37
C ILE A 6 -8.14 -5.50 -2.67
N ALA A 7 -7.83 -6.09 -3.83
CA ALA A 7 -8.09 -5.47 -5.13
C ALA A 7 -9.58 -5.24 -5.37
N ASP A 8 -10.43 -6.19 -4.98
CA ASP A 8 -11.89 -6.11 -5.11
C ASP A 8 -12.46 -4.97 -4.25
N VAL A 9 -11.92 -4.76 -3.04
CA VAL A 9 -12.31 -3.67 -2.14
C VAL A 9 -11.85 -2.30 -2.65
N LEU A 10 -10.63 -2.22 -3.20
CA LEU A 10 -10.04 -0.98 -3.70
C LEU A 10 -10.69 -0.50 -5.01
N GLY A 11 -11.15 -1.44 -5.84
CA GLY A 11 -11.60 -1.17 -7.20
C GLY A 11 -10.46 -0.88 -8.17
N GLU A 12 -10.74 -1.02 -9.47
CA GLU A 12 -9.72 -1.02 -10.54
C GLU A 12 -8.88 0.26 -10.58
N THR A 13 -9.51 1.43 -10.47
CA THR A 13 -8.83 2.73 -10.52
C THR A 13 -7.83 2.87 -9.37
N THR A 14 -8.25 2.57 -8.15
CA THR A 14 -7.39 2.66 -6.96
C THR A 14 -6.26 1.64 -7.03
N VAL A 15 -6.54 0.41 -7.49
CA VAL A 15 -5.53 -0.62 -7.73
C VAL A 15 -4.44 -0.13 -8.69
N ARG A 16 -4.82 0.53 -9.80
CA ARG A 16 -3.85 1.10 -10.75
C ARG A 16 -3.00 2.18 -10.09
N LEU A 17 -3.59 3.06 -9.29
CA LEU A 17 -2.87 4.12 -8.59
C LEU A 17 -1.90 3.55 -7.54
N VAL A 18 -2.35 2.59 -6.72
CA VAL A 18 -1.50 1.90 -5.73
C VAL A 18 -0.28 1.27 -6.40
N ARG A 19 -0.48 0.59 -7.55
CA ARG A 19 0.62 0.02 -8.33
C ARG A 19 1.60 1.06 -8.85
N GLN A 20 1.10 2.22 -9.30
CA GLN A 20 1.96 3.30 -9.79
C GLN A 20 2.78 3.92 -8.67
N VAL A 21 2.16 4.24 -7.53
CA VAL A 21 2.83 4.84 -6.38
C VAL A 21 3.90 3.90 -5.80
N LEU A 22 3.56 2.62 -5.60
CA LEU A 22 4.50 1.62 -5.09
C LEU A 22 5.67 1.31 -6.04
N ARG A 23 5.53 1.61 -7.34
CA ARG A 23 6.60 1.48 -8.33
C ARG A 23 7.53 2.70 -8.37
N LEU A 24 7.05 3.88 -7.96
CA LEU A 24 7.75 5.13 -8.22
C LEU A 24 8.89 5.40 -7.24
N ASP A 25 8.78 5.05 -5.96
CA ASP A 25 9.92 4.94 -5.03
C ASP A 25 9.41 4.75 -3.61
N LEU A 26 9.58 3.57 -3.01
CA LEU A 26 9.52 3.40 -1.56
C LEU A 26 10.48 2.32 -1.04
N GLN A 27 11.48 1.86 -1.79
CA GLN A 27 12.58 1.12 -1.15
C GLN A 27 13.57 2.15 -0.60
N PRO A 28 13.50 2.56 0.69
CA PRO A 28 14.53 3.41 1.24
C PRO A 28 15.88 2.72 1.03
N ALA A 29 16.86 3.43 0.48
CA ALA A 29 18.20 2.92 0.19
C ALA A 29 18.94 2.34 1.42
N TYR A 30 18.35 2.49 2.61
CA TYR A 30 18.77 1.91 3.88
C TYR A 30 17.73 0.87 4.32
N GLN A 31 17.75 -0.33 3.73
CA GLN A 31 16.98 -1.48 4.21
C GLN A 31 17.91 -2.62 4.63
N ASP A 32 18.18 -2.71 5.93
CA ASP A 32 18.82 -3.88 6.56
C ASP A 32 17.79 -4.80 7.27
N GLU A 33 16.49 -4.46 7.23
CA GLU A 33 15.43 -5.22 7.90
C GLU A 33 14.45 -5.85 6.89
N PRO A 34 14.52 -7.18 6.66
CA PRO A 34 13.74 -7.88 5.64
C PRO A 34 12.22 -7.95 5.92
N GLU A 35 11.74 -7.50 7.08
CA GLU A 35 10.35 -7.65 7.50
C GLU A 35 9.61 -6.33 7.75
N ARG A 36 10.18 -5.19 7.35
CA ARG A 36 9.58 -3.89 7.67
C ARG A 36 8.24 -3.69 6.97
N ILE A 37 7.22 -3.41 7.77
CA ILE A 37 5.87 -3.07 7.31
C ILE A 37 5.76 -1.54 7.22
N TYR A 38 5.21 -1.07 6.11
CA TYR A 38 5.02 0.33 5.78
C TYR A 38 3.53 0.66 5.64
N GLY A 39 3.21 1.92 5.88
CA GLY A 39 1.88 2.47 5.65
C GLY A 39 1.95 3.68 4.71
N MET A 40 0.97 3.82 3.83
CA MET A 40 0.73 5.07 3.08
C MET A 40 -0.75 5.43 3.09
N THR A 41 -1.06 6.71 2.96
CA THR A 41 -2.41 7.17 2.64
C THR A 41 -2.46 7.52 1.16
N LEU A 42 -3.42 6.94 0.44
CA LEU A 42 -3.64 7.17 -0.98
C LEU A 42 -5.13 7.29 -1.27
N ALA A 43 -5.56 8.45 -1.77
CA ALA A 43 -6.98 8.81 -1.81
C ALA A 43 -7.63 8.63 -0.43
N ASP A 44 -8.75 7.91 -0.36
CA ASP A 44 -9.48 7.63 0.88
C ASP A 44 -9.01 6.35 1.59
N TRP A 45 -7.84 5.82 1.25
CA TRP A 45 -7.35 4.55 1.78
C TRP A 45 -6.05 4.71 2.56
N ASN A 46 -6.00 4.02 3.70
CA ASN A 46 -4.77 3.65 4.38
C ASN A 46 -4.33 2.28 3.88
N ILE A 47 -3.19 2.22 3.21
CA ILE A 47 -2.63 1.01 2.61
C ILE A 47 -1.42 0.56 3.42
N THR A 48 -1.46 -0.67 3.91
CA THR A 48 -0.34 -1.33 4.59
C THR A 48 0.35 -2.26 3.60
N TRP A 49 1.66 -2.20 3.50
CA TRP A 49 2.44 -2.97 2.54
C TRP A 49 3.83 -3.30 3.06
N ARG A 50 4.52 -4.26 2.44
CA ARG A 50 5.91 -4.61 2.74
C ARG A 50 6.73 -4.76 1.47
N ALA A 51 8.02 -4.47 1.57
CA ALA A 51 8.97 -4.85 0.55
C ALA A 51 9.24 -6.37 0.64
N LEU A 52 9.48 -6.98 -0.50
CA LEU A 52 9.91 -8.37 -0.65
C LEU A 52 11.27 -8.39 -1.37
N PRO A 53 12.00 -9.52 -1.34
CA PRO A 53 13.15 -9.70 -2.21
C PRO A 53 12.83 -9.41 -3.68
N ASP A 54 13.87 -9.02 -4.43
CA ASP A 54 13.81 -8.70 -5.86
C ASP A 54 12.98 -7.44 -6.21
N ASN A 55 13.02 -6.43 -5.34
CA ASN A 55 12.31 -5.16 -5.51
C ASN A 55 10.79 -5.32 -5.70
N ARG A 56 10.24 -6.39 -5.15
CA ARG A 56 8.79 -6.63 -5.15
C ARG A 56 8.17 -5.99 -3.93
N VAL A 57 6.89 -5.72 -4.03
CA VAL A 57 6.07 -5.21 -2.92
C VAL A 57 4.87 -6.13 -2.74
N GLU A 58 4.40 -6.31 -1.52
CA GLU A 58 3.13 -6.93 -1.21
C GLU A 58 2.24 -5.97 -0.41
N VAL A 59 1.01 -5.76 -0.87
CA VAL A 59 -0.03 -5.06 -0.10
C VAL A 59 -0.67 -6.05 0.85
N MET A 60 -0.63 -5.71 2.14
CA MET A 60 -1.12 -6.53 3.24
C MET A 60 -2.53 -6.13 3.68
N GLU A 61 -2.89 -4.85 3.56
CA GLU A 61 -4.18 -4.34 4.02
C GLU A 61 -4.57 -3.04 3.29
N ALA A 62 -5.87 -2.83 3.12
CA ALA A 62 -6.45 -1.55 2.72
C ALA A 62 -7.66 -1.23 3.61
N LYS A 63 -7.61 -0.08 4.30
CA LYS A 63 -8.70 0.42 5.15
C LYS A 63 -9.14 1.79 4.68
N LEU A 64 -10.44 2.03 4.64
CA LEU A 64 -10.95 3.38 4.45
C LEU A 64 -10.39 4.28 5.55
N LYS A 65 -9.90 5.45 5.15
CA LYS A 65 -9.46 6.49 6.06
C LYS A 65 -10.67 6.92 6.88
N ALA A 66 -10.51 6.92 8.20
CA ALA A 66 -11.56 7.43 9.07
C ALA A 66 -11.83 8.90 8.72
N VAL A 67 -13.08 9.21 8.38
CA VAL A 67 -13.54 10.59 8.32
C VAL A 67 -13.58 11.09 9.76
N LYS A 68 -12.79 12.12 10.08
CA LYS A 68 -12.99 12.81 11.35
C LYS A 68 -14.34 13.51 11.28
N SER A 69 -15.32 13.00 12.02
CA SER A 69 -16.54 13.74 12.32
C SER A 69 -16.13 15.02 13.03
N GLY A 70 -16.27 16.17 12.36
CA GLY A 70 -16.08 17.46 13.02
C GLY A 70 -17.15 17.60 14.11
N SER A 71 -16.71 17.80 15.35
CA SER A 71 -17.52 18.41 16.40
C SER A 71 -17.53 19.92 16.25
#